data_AF-A0A077X5E4-F1
#
_entry.id   AF-A0A077X5E4-F1
#
_cell.length_a   1.000
_cell.length_b   1.000
_cell.length_c   1.000
_cell.angle_alpha   90.00
_cell.angle_beta   90.00
_cell.angle_gamma   90.00
#
_symmetry.space_group_name_H-M   'P 1'
#
loop_
_entity.id
_entity.type
_entity.pdbx_description
1 polymer ?
#
loop_
_entity_poly.entity_id
_entity_poly.type
_entity_poly.pdbx_seq_one_letter_code
_entity_poly.pdbx_strand_id
1 'polypeptide(L)'
;CDGLKMADNGLVFDRDSQNYKFTGIHTNLHCPGNNCDNDDNKKISSAFIAFLVFFKDFGDMKNLESDKLAEYAILWLSHKLNQKAQNGTTTLNDFYTKHIETNSKYDQKTIGDSYNKINIDIKQKIKSMNIDIKDISNFYEVFKLLCKMDSEVDKTKTQCNKCLINAGEFYEKYEKLKNGLDINKGSSYFQLWLSLSKDYDKFKEKYNARGCNNIKFLETCPRSSVTNSPVTECSVTKSQVTNSPVTNSPVTECSVTKNTLITIGIIFIAASILLGVSYKYSLFGFRKRSQKPHLREKLKK
;
A
#
# COMPACT_ATOMS: atom_id res chain seq x y z
N CYS A 1 -6.97 3.03 10.10
CA CYS A 1 -6.21 2.08 10.93
C CYS A 1 -7.11 1.15 11.73
N ASP A 2 -8.16 1.64 12.40
CA ASP A 2 -9.06 0.76 13.19
C ASP A 2 -9.75 -0.35 12.38
N GLY A 3 -10.23 -0.04 11.17
CA GLY A 3 -10.80 -1.06 10.29
C GLY A 3 -9.81 -2.17 9.92
N LEU A 4 -8.53 -1.83 9.72
CA LEU A 4 -7.49 -2.84 9.49
C LEU A 4 -7.24 -3.69 10.72
N LYS A 5 -7.23 -3.09 11.91
CA LYS A 5 -7.11 -3.83 13.16
C LYS A 5 -8.28 -4.80 13.36
N MET A 6 -9.49 -4.37 13.03
CA MET A 6 -10.68 -5.23 13.03
C MET A 6 -10.52 -6.40 12.05
N ALA A 7 -10.13 -6.13 10.80
CA ALA A 7 -9.98 -7.15 9.77
C ALA A 7 -8.84 -8.14 10.09
N ASP A 8 -7.69 -7.66 10.57
CA ASP A 8 -6.56 -8.51 10.97
C ASP A 8 -6.87 -9.36 12.19
N ASN A 9 -7.56 -8.80 13.18
CA ASN A 9 -7.94 -9.55 14.37
C ASN A 9 -9.12 -10.50 14.13
N GLY A 10 -9.91 -10.26 13.07
CA GLY A 10 -11.06 -11.09 12.73
C GLY A 10 -10.72 -12.30 11.85
N LEU A 11 -9.57 -12.27 11.16
CA LEU A 11 -9.10 -13.37 10.31
C LEU A 11 -7.58 -13.56 10.47
N VAL A 12 -7.20 -14.62 11.17
CA VAL A 12 -5.82 -14.93 11.55
C VAL A 12 -5.31 -16.14 10.78
N PHE A 13 -4.12 -16.01 10.20
CA PHE A 13 -3.43 -17.11 9.56
C PHE A 13 -2.66 -17.93 10.59
N ASP A 14 -2.94 -19.22 10.66
CA ASP A 14 -2.24 -20.18 11.50
C ASP A 14 -1.14 -20.85 10.67
N ARG A 15 0.11 -20.63 11.07
CA ARG A 15 1.30 -21.13 10.34
C ARG A 15 1.47 -22.64 10.44
N ASP A 16 1.02 -23.27 11.52
CA ASP A 16 1.20 -24.71 11.72
C ASP A 16 0.22 -25.48 10.85
N SER A 17 -1.04 -25.03 10.83
CA SER A 17 -2.07 -25.63 9.98
C SER A 17 -2.08 -25.11 8.54
N GLN A 18 -1.35 -24.04 8.24
CA GLN A 18 -1.37 -23.33 6.95
C GLN A 18 -2.78 -22.87 6.53
N ASN A 19 -3.65 -22.61 7.51
CA ASN A 19 -5.05 -22.29 7.30
C ASN A 19 -5.47 -21.01 8.04
N TYR A 20 -6.59 -20.43 7.60
CA TYR A 20 -7.19 -19.30 8.28
C TYR A 20 -8.19 -19.72 9.36
N LYS A 21 -8.17 -18.98 10.47
CA LYS A 21 -9.14 -19.09 11.57
C LYS A 21 -9.86 -17.77 11.74
N PHE A 22 -11.18 -17.85 11.89
CA PHE A 22 -11.96 -16.70 12.36
C PHE A 22 -11.77 -16.56 13.85
N THR A 23 -11.51 -15.33 14.27
CA THR A 23 -11.32 -14.97 15.69
C THR A 23 -12.28 -13.86 16.11
N GLY A 24 -13.06 -13.30 15.18
CA GLY A 24 -14.12 -12.33 15.45
C GLY A 24 -15.47 -12.75 14.89
N ILE A 25 -16.55 -12.26 15.49
CA ILE A 25 -17.94 -12.60 15.14
C ILE A 25 -18.37 -11.92 13.82
N HIS A 26 -17.77 -10.80 13.43
CA HIS A 26 -18.23 -10.05 12.26
C HIS A 26 -17.68 -10.61 10.93
N THR A 27 -16.48 -11.20 10.94
CA THR A 27 -15.78 -11.62 9.72
C THR A 27 -16.33 -12.90 9.11
N ASN A 28 -17.11 -13.71 9.83
CA ASN A 28 -17.77 -14.92 9.32
C ASN A 28 -19.23 -14.70 8.87
N LEU A 29 -19.83 -13.53 9.15
CA LEU A 29 -21.23 -13.23 8.78
C LEU A 29 -21.46 -13.18 7.26
N HIS A 30 -20.39 -12.99 6.50
CA HIS A 30 -20.42 -12.83 5.05
C HIS A 30 -19.96 -14.09 4.30
N CYS A 31 -20.00 -15.24 4.96
CA CYS A 31 -19.71 -16.51 4.32
C CYS A 31 -20.72 -16.77 3.19
N PRO A 32 -20.25 -17.17 1.99
CA PRO A 32 -21.16 -17.53 0.91
C PRO A 32 -21.98 -18.76 1.33
N GLY A 33 -23.31 -18.67 1.20
CA GLY A 33 -24.21 -19.72 1.71
C GLY A 33 -24.26 -19.83 3.24
N ASN A 34 -23.83 -18.80 3.96
CA ASN A 34 -23.72 -18.75 5.43
C ASN A 34 -22.77 -19.80 6.04
N ASN A 35 -21.87 -20.38 5.23
CA ASN A 35 -20.88 -21.34 5.71
C ASN A 35 -19.55 -21.22 4.93
N CYS A 36 -18.45 -21.03 5.66
CA CYS A 36 -17.11 -20.99 5.08
C CYS A 36 -16.35 -22.32 5.23
N ASP A 37 -16.88 -23.31 5.96
CA ASP A 37 -16.22 -24.59 6.27
C ASP A 37 -14.72 -24.40 6.61
N ASN A 38 -13.89 -25.35 6.19
CA ASN A 38 -12.43 -25.23 6.18
C ASN A 38 -11.89 -24.58 4.90
N ASP A 39 -12.74 -23.92 4.10
CA ASP A 39 -12.34 -23.26 2.85
C ASP A 39 -11.86 -21.82 3.12
N ASP A 40 -10.56 -21.65 3.16
CA ASP A 40 -9.95 -20.35 3.40
C ASP A 40 -10.26 -19.30 2.33
N ASN A 41 -10.54 -19.69 1.08
CA ASN A 41 -10.90 -18.71 0.06
C ASN A 41 -12.27 -18.09 0.39
N LYS A 42 -13.21 -18.91 0.89
CA LYS A 42 -14.48 -18.41 1.45
C LYS A 42 -14.24 -17.56 2.70
N LYS A 43 -13.32 -17.94 3.59
CA LYS A 43 -13.03 -17.17 4.81
C LYS A 43 -12.43 -15.79 4.51
N ILE A 44 -11.45 -15.73 3.61
CA ILE A 44 -10.85 -14.48 3.13
C ILE A 44 -11.92 -13.61 2.47
N SER A 45 -12.77 -14.20 1.61
CA SER A 45 -13.87 -13.49 0.98
C SER A 45 -14.84 -12.88 1.99
N SER A 46 -15.29 -13.67 2.96
CA SER A 46 -16.18 -13.21 4.02
C SER A 46 -15.55 -12.07 4.85
N ALA A 47 -14.30 -12.22 5.26
CA ALA A 47 -13.60 -11.19 6.03
C ALA A 47 -13.35 -9.92 5.22
N PHE A 48 -13.07 -10.03 3.91
CA PHE A 48 -12.96 -8.88 3.01
C PHE A 48 -14.26 -8.09 2.95
N ILE A 49 -15.40 -8.76 2.78
CA ILE A 49 -16.72 -8.12 2.77
C ILE A 49 -17.01 -7.45 4.12
N ALA A 50 -16.70 -8.13 5.23
CA ALA A 50 -16.84 -7.54 6.56
C ALA A 50 -16.01 -6.26 6.73
N PHE A 51 -14.80 -6.24 6.18
CA PHE A 51 -13.94 -5.06 6.20
C PHE A 51 -14.54 -3.90 5.39
N LEU A 52 -15.17 -4.19 4.24
CA LEU A 52 -15.87 -3.16 3.45
C LEU A 52 -17.14 -2.65 4.15
N VAL A 53 -17.88 -3.53 4.83
CA VAL A 53 -19.05 -3.13 5.63
C VAL A 53 -18.63 -2.24 6.80
N PHE A 54 -17.49 -2.52 7.43
CA PHE A 54 -16.93 -1.65 8.47
C PHE A 54 -16.71 -0.22 7.97
N PHE A 55 -16.27 -0.03 6.72
CA PHE A 55 -16.10 1.31 6.13
C PHE A 55 -17.39 2.13 6.08
N LYS A 56 -18.55 1.47 5.94
CA LYS A 56 -19.85 2.12 5.90
C LYS A 56 -20.34 2.50 7.29
N ASP A 57 -20.21 1.60 8.26
CA ASP A 57 -20.89 1.72 9.55
C ASP A 57 -20.18 2.67 10.52
N PHE A 58 -18.87 2.89 10.35
CA PHE A 58 -18.09 3.81 11.18
C PHE A 58 -17.95 5.19 10.51
N GLY A 59 -18.73 6.15 11.00
CA GLY A 59 -19.06 7.43 10.37
C GLY A 59 -17.91 8.39 10.02
N ASP A 60 -16.72 8.22 10.57
CA ASP A 60 -15.54 9.05 10.22
C ASP A 60 -15.00 8.75 8.80
N MET A 61 -15.39 7.62 8.22
CA MET A 61 -14.99 7.24 6.86
C MET A 61 -15.86 7.84 5.75
N LYS A 62 -16.96 8.53 6.09
CA LYS A 62 -17.77 9.27 5.09
C LYS A 62 -16.99 10.39 4.39
N ASN A 63 -15.90 10.86 5.00
CA ASN A 63 -15.03 11.91 4.47
C ASN A 63 -13.82 11.38 3.68
N LEU A 64 -13.58 10.06 3.69
CA LEU A 64 -12.51 9.45 2.91
C LEU A 64 -12.99 9.17 1.49
N GLU A 65 -12.17 9.52 0.51
CA GLU A 65 -12.45 9.21 -0.88
C GLU A 65 -12.53 7.69 -1.07
N SER A 66 -13.58 7.24 -1.78
CA SER A 66 -13.83 5.83 -2.07
C SER A 66 -12.62 5.14 -2.72
N ASP A 67 -11.89 5.87 -3.57
CA ASP A 67 -10.65 5.41 -4.20
C ASP A 67 -9.60 5.00 -3.15
N LYS A 68 -9.50 5.76 -2.06
CA LYS A 68 -8.54 5.49 -1.01
C LYS A 68 -8.93 4.29 -0.15
N LEU A 69 -10.22 4.17 0.17
CA LEU A 69 -10.76 3.00 0.87
C LEU A 69 -10.59 1.72 0.05
N ALA A 70 -10.81 1.80 -1.27
CA ALA A 70 -10.55 0.71 -2.20
C ALA A 70 -9.09 0.26 -2.16
N GLU A 71 -8.15 1.20 -2.14
CA GLU A 71 -6.72 0.88 -2.06
C GLU A 71 -6.36 0.16 -0.75
N TYR A 72 -6.85 0.64 0.39
CA TYR A 72 -6.61 -0.04 1.68
C TYR A 72 -7.19 -1.45 1.73
N ALA A 73 -8.37 -1.65 1.14
CA ALA A 73 -8.98 -2.98 1.00
C ALA A 73 -8.09 -3.91 0.15
N ILE A 74 -7.57 -3.41 -0.97
CA ILE A 74 -6.68 -4.16 -1.86
C ILE A 74 -5.35 -4.52 -1.19
N LEU A 75 -4.76 -3.59 -0.43
CA LEU A 75 -3.54 -3.84 0.36
C LEU A 75 -3.76 -5.00 1.34
N TRP A 76 -4.86 -4.94 2.10
CA TRP A 76 -5.21 -5.98 3.08
C TRP A 76 -5.48 -7.34 2.41
N LEU A 77 -6.26 -7.36 1.32
CA LEU A 77 -6.57 -8.59 0.60
C LEU A 77 -5.30 -9.24 0.06
N SER A 78 -4.44 -8.45 -0.58
CA SER A 78 -3.17 -8.95 -1.13
C SER A 78 -2.27 -9.51 -0.05
N HIS A 79 -2.21 -8.86 1.12
CA HIS A 79 -1.47 -9.38 2.26
C HIS A 79 -2.00 -10.75 2.72
N LYS A 80 -3.32 -10.92 2.84
CA LYS A 80 -3.92 -12.21 3.22
C LYS A 80 -3.66 -13.28 2.17
N LEU A 81 -3.72 -12.94 0.87
CA LEU A 81 -3.40 -13.88 -0.19
C LEU A 81 -1.92 -14.29 -0.18
N ASN A 82 -1.01 -13.35 0.10
CA ASN A 82 0.44 -13.57 0.16
C ASN A 82 0.87 -14.47 1.34
N GLN A 83 0.09 -14.53 2.43
CA GLN A 83 0.37 -15.42 3.55
C GLN A 83 0.19 -16.91 3.20
N LYS A 84 -0.56 -17.23 2.14
CA LYS A 84 -0.74 -18.61 1.66
C LYS A 84 0.31 -19.00 0.63
N ALA A 85 1.14 -19.98 0.98
CA ALA A 85 2.13 -20.56 0.07
C ALA A 85 1.50 -21.17 -1.21
N GLN A 86 0.28 -21.70 -1.12
CA GLN A 86 -0.41 -22.34 -2.25
C GLN A 86 -0.99 -21.34 -3.28
N ASN A 87 -0.97 -20.04 -3.00
CA ASN A 87 -1.47 -19.02 -3.91
C ASN A 87 -0.41 -18.51 -4.90
N GLY A 88 0.76 -19.17 -5.00
CA GLY A 88 1.89 -18.70 -5.82
C GLY A 88 1.56 -18.45 -7.31
N THR A 89 0.46 -19.00 -7.83
CA THR A 89 -0.03 -18.76 -9.20
C THR A 89 -1.31 -17.93 -9.28
N THR A 90 -2.00 -17.68 -8.15
CA THR A 90 -3.27 -16.98 -8.14
C THR A 90 -3.03 -15.48 -8.22
N THR A 91 -3.57 -14.82 -9.24
CA THR A 91 -3.51 -13.35 -9.32
C THR A 91 -4.57 -12.71 -8.43
N LEU A 92 -4.36 -11.45 -8.04
CA LEU A 92 -5.33 -10.70 -7.24
C LEU A 92 -6.69 -10.62 -7.95
N ASN A 93 -6.65 -10.39 -9.27
CA ASN A 93 -7.83 -10.30 -10.11
C ASN A 93 -8.58 -11.64 -10.22
N ASP A 94 -7.86 -12.76 -10.32
CA ASP A 94 -8.48 -14.09 -10.37
C ASP A 94 -9.18 -14.41 -9.06
N PHE A 95 -8.53 -14.16 -7.92
CA PHE A 95 -9.14 -14.36 -6.61
C PHE A 95 -10.39 -13.49 -6.44
N TYR A 96 -10.27 -12.20 -6.76
CA TYR A 96 -11.38 -11.26 -6.64
C TYR A 96 -12.58 -11.68 -7.50
N THR A 97 -12.35 -12.00 -8.77
CA THR A 97 -13.42 -12.42 -9.68
C THR A 97 -14.06 -13.73 -9.23
N LYS A 98 -13.26 -14.71 -8.79
CA LYS A 98 -13.74 -16.05 -8.47
C LYS A 98 -14.40 -16.16 -7.09
N HIS A 99 -13.93 -15.39 -6.11
CA HIS A 99 -14.31 -15.57 -4.71
C HIS A 99 -14.96 -14.33 -4.07
N ILE A 100 -14.71 -13.12 -4.57
CA ILE A 100 -15.36 -11.90 -4.06
C ILE A 100 -16.60 -11.57 -4.90
N GLU A 101 -16.47 -11.40 -6.22
CA GLU A 101 -17.60 -11.01 -7.08
C GLU A 101 -18.74 -12.04 -7.08
N THR A 102 -18.42 -13.32 -6.92
CA THR A 102 -19.39 -14.43 -6.86
C THR A 102 -19.99 -14.64 -5.48
N ASN A 103 -19.48 -13.99 -4.44
CA ASN A 103 -20.02 -14.14 -3.09
C ASN A 103 -21.37 -13.42 -3.01
N SER A 104 -22.44 -14.16 -2.70
CA SER A 104 -23.80 -13.61 -2.61
C SER A 104 -23.97 -12.51 -1.55
N LYS A 105 -23.03 -12.40 -0.59
CA LYS A 105 -23.01 -11.35 0.43
C LYS A 105 -22.27 -10.08 -0.01
N TYR A 106 -21.61 -10.11 -1.17
CA TYR A 106 -20.95 -8.95 -1.76
C TYR A 106 -21.92 -8.05 -2.54
N ASP A 107 -23.16 -8.49 -2.73
CA ASP A 107 -24.09 -7.92 -3.69
C ASP A 107 -24.39 -6.43 -3.46
N GLN A 108 -24.33 -5.66 -4.55
CA GLN A 108 -24.24 -4.20 -4.59
C GLN A 108 -25.57 -3.50 -4.24
N LYS A 109 -26.69 -4.21 -4.21
CA LYS A 109 -28.02 -3.59 -4.15
C LYS A 109 -28.53 -3.28 -2.74
N THR A 110 -27.92 -3.84 -1.69
CA THR A 110 -28.43 -3.72 -0.31
C THR A 110 -27.63 -2.75 0.56
N ILE A 111 -26.57 -2.15 0.02
CA ILE A 111 -25.58 -1.41 0.78
C ILE A 111 -25.36 -0.07 0.06
N GLY A 112 -25.99 1.00 0.57
CA GLY A 112 -26.22 2.28 -0.14
C GLY A 112 -25.05 2.97 -0.85
N ASP A 113 -25.34 4.09 -1.53
CA ASP A 113 -24.54 4.72 -2.60
C ASP A 113 -23.01 4.82 -2.40
N SER A 114 -22.55 5.12 -1.18
CA SER A 114 -21.11 5.21 -0.87
C SER A 114 -20.38 3.88 -1.03
N TYR A 115 -21.00 2.76 -0.63
CA TYR A 115 -20.44 1.42 -0.76
C TYR A 115 -20.37 0.97 -2.23
N ASN A 116 -21.37 1.35 -3.03
CA ASN A 116 -21.38 1.09 -4.46
C ASN A 116 -20.18 1.74 -5.16
N LYS A 117 -19.82 2.96 -4.74
CA LYS A 117 -18.64 3.65 -5.27
C LYS A 117 -17.34 2.93 -4.89
N ILE A 118 -17.18 2.52 -3.63
CA ILE A 118 -16.00 1.78 -3.16
C ILE A 118 -15.83 0.48 -3.97
N ASN A 119 -16.91 -0.29 -4.18
CA ASN A 119 -16.84 -1.53 -4.95
C ASN A 119 -16.47 -1.32 -6.42
N ILE A 120 -16.96 -0.24 -7.03
CA ILE A 120 -16.57 0.17 -8.38
C ILE A 120 -15.07 0.47 -8.43
N ASP A 121 -14.58 1.27 -7.49
CA ASP A 121 -13.16 1.67 -7.41
C ASP A 121 -12.27 0.44 -7.16
N ILE A 122 -12.67 -0.49 -6.27
CA ILE A 122 -11.96 -1.76 -6.05
C ILE A 122 -11.85 -2.54 -7.35
N LYS A 123 -12.98 -2.75 -8.04
CA LYS A 123 -13.01 -3.51 -9.30
C LYS A 123 -12.12 -2.88 -10.37
N GLN A 124 -12.13 -1.55 -10.48
CA GLN A 124 -11.30 -0.83 -11.45
C GLN A 124 -9.82 -0.91 -11.09
N LYS A 125 -9.45 -0.69 -9.82
CA LYS A 125 -8.06 -0.77 -9.35
C LYS A 125 -7.49 -2.17 -9.49
N ILE A 126 -8.20 -3.22 -9.06
CA ILE A 126 -7.72 -4.61 -9.17
C ILE A 126 -7.46 -4.98 -10.64
N LYS A 127 -8.32 -4.56 -11.57
CA LYS A 127 -8.14 -4.84 -13.01
C LYS A 127 -7.00 -4.06 -13.65
N SER A 128 -6.68 -2.88 -13.13
CA SER A 128 -5.64 -2.00 -13.68
C SER A 128 -4.29 -2.13 -12.98
N MET A 129 -4.26 -2.76 -11.79
CA MET A 129 -3.02 -3.08 -11.08
C MET A 129 -2.24 -4.17 -11.80
N ASN A 130 -1.04 -3.83 -12.25
CA ASN A 130 -0.08 -4.77 -12.80
C ASN A 130 1.15 -4.85 -11.87
N ILE A 131 0.98 -5.52 -10.74
CA ILE A 131 1.97 -5.65 -9.68
C ILE A 131 1.72 -6.96 -8.92
N ASP A 132 2.78 -7.65 -8.53
CA ASP A 132 2.68 -8.91 -7.81
C ASP A 132 2.04 -8.72 -6.43
N ILE A 133 1.20 -9.68 -6.04
CA ILE A 133 0.59 -9.75 -4.69
C ILE A 133 1.64 -9.60 -3.58
N LYS A 134 2.83 -10.18 -3.77
CA LYS A 134 3.94 -10.07 -2.83
C LYS A 134 4.39 -8.63 -2.63
N ASP A 135 4.51 -7.86 -3.71
CA ASP A 135 4.87 -6.45 -3.64
C ASP A 135 3.77 -5.62 -2.97
N ILE A 136 2.49 -5.85 -3.33
CA ILE A 136 1.35 -5.20 -2.66
C ILE A 136 1.35 -5.54 -1.15
N SER A 137 1.62 -6.80 -0.79
CA SER A 137 1.73 -7.23 0.61
C SER A 137 2.86 -6.52 1.35
N ASN A 138 3.98 -6.21 0.68
CA ASN A 138 5.06 -5.45 1.31
C ASN A 138 4.62 -4.01 1.64
N PHE A 139 3.82 -3.38 0.78
CA PHE A 139 3.19 -2.09 1.09
C PHE A 139 2.26 -2.17 2.30
N TYR A 140 1.45 -3.23 2.38
CA TYR A 140 0.57 -3.45 3.52
C TYR A 140 1.34 -3.53 4.85
N GLU A 141 2.46 -4.26 4.88
CA GLU A 141 3.31 -4.38 6.07
C GLU A 141 3.81 -3.02 6.57
N VAL A 142 4.21 -2.13 5.65
CA VAL A 142 4.67 -0.78 5.99
C VAL A 142 3.51 0.11 6.42
N PHE A 143 2.37 0.04 5.73
CA PHE A 143 1.16 0.76 6.12
C PHE A 143 0.65 0.34 7.51
N LYS A 144 0.75 -0.95 7.85
CA LYS A 144 0.42 -1.47 9.18
C LYS A 144 1.33 -0.90 10.27
N LEU A 145 2.63 -0.78 10.00
CA LEU A 145 3.56 -0.12 10.93
C LEU A 145 3.24 1.37 11.11
N LEU A 146 2.89 2.07 10.02
CA LEU A 146 2.41 3.45 10.09
C LEU A 146 1.18 3.57 10.99
N CYS A 147 0.21 2.66 10.85
CA CYS A 147 -0.96 2.61 11.73
C CYS A 147 -0.64 2.35 13.20
N LYS A 148 0.37 1.52 13.49
CA LYS A 148 0.83 1.31 14.87
C LYS A 148 1.44 2.59 15.44
N MET A 149 2.32 3.25 14.68
CA MET A 149 2.90 4.54 15.06
C MET A 149 1.82 5.58 15.33
N ASP A 150 0.80 5.70 14.47
CA ASP A 150 -0.32 6.62 14.66
C ASP A 150 -1.03 6.38 16.00
N SER A 151 -1.25 5.11 16.37
CA SER A 151 -1.89 4.74 17.64
C SER A 151 -1.04 5.01 18.89
N GLU A 152 0.29 5.16 18.75
CA GLU A 152 1.19 5.50 19.87
C GLU A 152 1.12 7.00 20.20
N VAL A 153 0.92 7.82 19.17
CA VAL A 153 0.76 9.28 19.30
C VAL A 153 -0.50 9.62 20.10
N ASP A 154 -1.59 8.87 19.91
CA ASP A 154 -2.87 9.14 20.57
C ASP A 154 -2.91 8.72 22.05
N LYS A 155 -2.03 7.81 22.48
CA LYS A 155 -2.00 7.29 23.86
C LYS A 155 -1.19 8.15 24.83
N THR A 156 -0.31 9.01 24.31
CA THR A 156 0.61 9.78 25.15
C THR A 156 0.19 11.24 25.18
N LYS A 157 -0.52 11.63 26.24
CA LYS A 157 -0.67 13.06 26.55
C LYS A 157 0.73 13.58 26.95
N THR A 158 1.28 14.47 26.14
CA THR A 158 2.37 15.42 26.49
C THR A 158 3.82 14.94 26.62
N GLN A 159 4.18 13.71 26.27
CA GLN A 159 5.60 13.37 26.10
C GLN A 159 5.84 12.91 24.68
N CYS A 160 6.43 13.79 23.87
CA CYS A 160 7.07 13.37 22.63
C CYS A 160 8.14 12.35 23.00
N ASN A 161 7.79 11.06 22.88
CA ASN A 161 8.63 9.98 23.35
C ASN A 161 9.97 10.00 22.62
N LYS A 162 11.04 9.66 23.34
CA LYS A 162 12.26 9.17 22.72
C LYS A 162 11.91 7.88 21.96
N CYS A 163 11.76 8.01 20.66
CA CYS A 163 11.42 7.05 19.63
C CYS A 163 10.08 6.35 19.79
N LEU A 164 9.23 6.46 18.77
CA LEU A 164 8.07 5.59 18.66
C LEU A 164 8.56 4.15 18.53
N ILE A 165 7.87 3.23 19.18
CA ILE A 165 8.24 1.82 19.30
C ILE A 165 8.41 1.21 17.91
N ASN A 166 7.50 1.54 16.97
CA ASN A 166 7.50 1.01 15.62
C ASN A 166 8.28 1.87 14.59
N ALA A 167 8.87 3.02 14.99
CA ALA A 167 9.54 3.94 14.06
C ALA A 167 10.69 3.26 13.30
N GLY A 168 11.63 2.65 14.01
CA GLY A 168 12.83 2.07 13.39
C GLY A 168 12.51 1.02 12.33
N GLU A 169 11.57 0.11 12.62
CA GLU A 169 11.12 -0.91 11.67
C GLU A 169 10.36 -0.29 10.48
N PHE A 170 9.51 0.71 10.74
CA PHE A 170 8.81 1.45 9.69
C PHE A 170 9.80 2.07 8.70
N TYR A 171 10.79 2.83 9.18
CA TYR A 171 11.75 3.50 8.29
C TYR A 171 12.58 2.52 7.48
N GLU A 172 13.01 1.42 8.08
CA GLU A 172 13.77 0.40 7.36
C GLU A 172 12.98 -0.17 6.18
N LYS A 173 11.72 -0.57 6.42
CA LYS A 173 10.87 -1.13 5.37
C LYS A 173 10.40 -0.06 4.37
N TYR A 174 10.14 1.17 4.83
CA TYR A 174 9.76 2.30 3.98
C TYR A 174 10.87 2.67 3.00
N GLU A 175 12.12 2.80 3.46
CA GLU A 175 13.25 3.09 2.58
C GLU A 175 13.55 1.93 1.63
N LYS A 176 13.35 0.66 2.04
CA LYS A 176 13.40 -0.48 1.13
C LYS A 176 12.37 -0.37 -0.01
N LEU A 177 11.12 0.00 0.31
CA LEU A 177 10.09 0.20 -0.72
C LEU A 177 10.44 1.34 -1.68
N LYS A 178 10.98 2.45 -1.16
CA LYS A 178 11.42 3.62 -1.92
C LYS A 178 12.61 3.33 -2.82
N ASN A 179 13.62 2.61 -2.33
CA ASN A 179 14.77 2.21 -3.15
C ASN A 179 14.40 1.12 -4.17
N GLY A 180 13.30 0.40 -3.94
CA GLY A 180 12.70 -0.53 -4.90
C GLY A 180 11.96 0.14 -6.06
N LEU A 181 11.89 1.48 -6.13
CA LEU A 181 11.25 2.23 -7.23
C LEU A 181 12.03 2.21 -8.56
N ASP A 182 12.94 1.24 -8.76
CA ASP A 182 13.72 1.08 -9.98
C ASP A 182 12.82 1.00 -11.24
N ILE A 183 13.38 1.34 -12.40
CA ILE A 183 12.71 1.48 -13.71
C ILE A 183 11.90 0.24 -14.10
N ASN A 184 12.27 -0.92 -13.55
CA ASN A 184 11.61 -2.20 -13.79
C ASN A 184 10.29 -2.38 -13.01
N LYS A 185 9.99 -1.53 -12.02
CA LYS A 185 8.74 -1.57 -11.26
C LYS A 185 7.70 -0.66 -11.92
N GLY A 186 6.60 -1.26 -12.37
CA GLY A 186 5.55 -0.60 -13.16
C GLY A 186 4.80 0.53 -12.41
N SER A 187 3.95 1.23 -13.16
CA SER A 187 3.17 2.39 -12.68
C SER A 187 2.35 2.12 -11.41
N SER A 188 1.82 0.91 -11.24
CA SER A 188 1.05 0.52 -10.06
C SER A 188 1.88 0.54 -8.78
N TYR A 189 3.15 0.13 -8.82
CA TYR A 189 4.05 0.18 -7.66
C TYR A 189 4.32 1.62 -7.24
N PHE A 190 4.58 2.49 -8.23
CA PHE A 190 4.79 3.91 -7.98
C PHE A 190 3.56 4.59 -7.38
N GLN A 191 2.36 4.24 -7.84
CA GLN A 191 1.11 4.76 -7.27
C GLN A 191 0.93 4.35 -5.80
N LEU A 192 1.18 3.09 -5.45
CA LEU A 192 1.13 2.63 -4.05
C LEU A 192 2.14 3.36 -3.17
N TRP A 193 3.36 3.57 -3.68
CA TRP A 193 4.37 4.34 -2.97
C TRP A 193 3.95 5.79 -2.73
N LEU A 194 3.41 6.46 -3.76
CA LEU A 194 2.91 7.84 -3.63
C LEU A 194 1.80 7.93 -2.58
N SER A 195 0.89 6.98 -2.56
CA SER A 195 -0.21 6.94 -1.58
C SER A 195 0.32 6.76 -0.16
N LEU A 196 1.21 5.78 0.06
CA LEU A 196 1.86 5.55 1.34
C LEU A 196 2.68 6.77 1.81
N SER A 197 3.40 7.45 0.91
CA SER A 197 4.14 8.67 1.23
C SER A 197 3.20 9.78 1.71
N LYS A 198 2.06 9.98 1.03
CA LYS A 198 1.05 10.96 1.45
C LYS A 198 0.45 10.64 2.82
N ASP A 199 0.24 9.36 3.12
CA ASP A 199 -0.23 8.95 4.45
C ASP A 199 0.81 9.19 5.53
N TYR A 200 2.08 8.92 5.23
CA TYR A 200 3.18 9.24 6.13
C TYR A 200 3.35 10.76 6.32
N ASP A 201 3.13 11.58 5.28
CA ASP A 201 3.09 13.04 5.40
C ASP A 201 2.00 13.51 6.36
N LYS A 202 0.78 12.99 6.22
CA LYS A 202 -0.33 13.27 7.13
C LYS A 202 -0.03 12.85 8.57
N PHE A 203 0.61 11.70 8.76
CA PHE A 203 1.06 11.26 10.07
C PHE A 203 2.07 12.25 10.68
N LYS A 204 3.05 12.72 9.90
CA LYS A 204 4.02 13.73 10.35
C LYS A 204 3.35 15.04 10.75
N GLU A 205 2.37 15.50 9.97
CA GLU A 205 1.58 16.70 10.31
C GLU A 205 0.85 16.53 11.64
N LYS A 206 0.15 15.40 11.84
CA LYS A 206 -0.52 15.07 13.11
C LYS A 206 0.47 15.01 14.28
N TYR A 207 1.63 14.39 14.08
CA TYR A 207 2.68 14.27 15.08
C TYR A 207 3.22 15.65 15.49
N ASN A 208 3.52 16.52 14.52
CA ASN A 208 3.97 17.88 14.77
C ASN A 208 2.89 18.72 15.49
N ALA A 209 1.62 18.58 15.10
CA ALA A 209 0.50 19.30 15.72
C ALA A 209 0.31 18.96 17.21
N ARG A 210 0.85 17.83 17.68
CA ARG A 210 0.90 17.45 19.10
C ARG A 210 2.06 18.09 19.88
N GLY A 211 2.83 18.98 19.25
CA GLY A 211 4.02 19.61 19.84
C GLY A 211 5.33 18.86 19.61
N CYS A 212 5.31 17.80 18.79
CA CYS A 212 6.47 16.96 18.51
C CYS A 212 7.18 17.36 17.22
N ASN A 213 7.81 18.53 17.21
CA ASN A 213 8.31 19.19 16.01
C ASN A 213 9.60 18.59 15.40
N ASN A 214 10.00 17.38 15.79
CA ASN A 214 11.25 16.76 15.33
C ASN A 214 10.96 15.49 14.52
N ILE A 215 10.68 15.64 13.23
CA ILE A 215 10.52 14.52 12.29
C ILE A 215 11.85 13.78 12.09
N LYS A 216 12.96 14.52 12.00
CA LYS A 216 14.30 13.94 11.80
C LYS A 216 14.63 12.93 12.89
N PHE A 217 14.15 13.16 14.10
CA PHE A 217 14.31 12.24 15.21
C PHE A 217 13.68 10.86 14.96
N LEU A 218 12.51 10.79 14.34
CA LEU A 218 11.86 9.52 14.01
C LEU A 218 12.71 8.72 13.01
N GLU A 219 13.26 9.39 12.00
CA GLU A 219 14.16 8.78 11.00
C GLU A 219 15.46 8.25 11.61
N THR A 220 15.90 8.84 12.73
CA THR A 220 17.10 8.43 13.48
C THR A 220 16.83 7.35 14.54
N CYS A 221 15.59 6.89 14.68
CA CYS A 221 15.27 5.89 15.69
C CYS A 221 16.04 4.58 15.47
N PRO A 222 16.51 3.92 16.55
CA PRO A 222 17.23 2.67 16.44
C PRO A 222 16.42 1.68 15.60
N ARG A 223 17.06 1.15 14.55
CA ARG A 223 16.46 0.09 13.76
C ARG A 223 16.30 -1.13 14.64
N SER A 224 15.15 -1.80 14.52
CA SER A 224 14.89 -3.04 15.23
C SER A 224 15.99 -4.05 14.91
N SER A 225 16.62 -4.64 15.93
CA SER A 225 17.60 -5.72 15.76
C SER A 225 16.97 -7.06 15.35
N VAL A 226 15.65 -7.08 15.07
CA VAL A 226 14.85 -8.30 14.86
C VAL A 226 15.14 -8.98 13.50
N THR A 227 16.02 -8.43 12.66
CA THR A 227 16.41 -9.05 11.38
C THR A 227 17.75 -9.77 11.40
N ASN A 228 18.23 -10.24 12.55
CA ASN A 228 19.33 -11.22 12.58
C ASN A 228 18.76 -12.64 12.49
N SER A 229 18.39 -13.07 11.28
CA SER A 229 18.37 -14.50 10.95
C SER A 229 19.82 -14.97 10.80
N PRO A 230 20.20 -16.20 11.23
CA PRO A 230 21.60 -16.58 11.37
C PRO A 230 22.21 -16.76 9.98
N VAL A 231 23.05 -15.82 9.58
CA VAL A 231 24.03 -16.06 8.51
C VAL A 231 25.29 -16.59 9.18
N THR A 232 25.52 -17.85 8.87
CA THR A 232 26.72 -18.68 8.97
C THR A 232 28.03 -17.95 9.25
N GLU A 233 28.70 -18.43 10.31
CA GLU A 233 30.14 -18.44 10.61
C GLU A 233 30.98 -17.17 10.38
N CYS A 234 31.41 -16.60 11.51
CA CYS A 234 32.60 -15.78 11.60
C CYS A 234 33.86 -16.59 11.24
N SER A 235 34.55 -16.22 10.17
CA SER A 235 35.98 -16.52 10.03
C SER A 235 36.78 -15.48 10.80
N VAL A 236 37.15 -15.82 12.04
CA VAL A 236 38.12 -15.07 12.84
C VAL A 236 39.51 -15.34 12.28
N THR A 237 40.08 -14.40 11.53
CA THR A 237 41.53 -14.39 11.32
C THR A 237 42.17 -13.75 12.56
N LYS A 238 42.79 -14.60 13.38
CA LYS A 238 43.70 -14.19 14.46
C LYS A 238 44.76 -13.25 13.90
N SER A 239 44.85 -12.04 14.46
CA SER A 239 46.06 -11.23 14.39
C SER A 239 46.47 -10.79 15.79
N GLN A 240 47.75 -11.01 16.08
CA GLN A 240 48.40 -10.95 17.38
C GLN A 240 48.31 -9.58 18.07
N VAL A 241 48.31 -9.67 19.40
CA VAL A 241 48.50 -8.59 20.36
C VAL A 241 49.87 -7.94 20.19
N THR A 242 49.92 -6.61 20.12
CA THR A 242 51.09 -5.83 20.57
C THR A 242 50.60 -4.51 21.19
N ASN A 243 51.21 -4.14 22.31
CA ASN A 243 50.73 -3.15 23.28
C ASN A 243 50.97 -1.68 22.87
N SER A 244 50.09 -0.79 23.37
CA SER A 244 50.22 0.68 23.62
C SER A 244 49.54 1.64 22.61
N PRO A 245 49.27 2.91 22.99
CA PRO A 245 48.17 3.36 23.84
C PRO A 245 47.13 4.22 23.08
N VAL A 246 45.98 4.41 23.73
CA VAL A 246 44.78 5.17 23.30
C VAL A 246 45.08 6.42 22.48
N THR A 247 44.57 6.48 21.24
CA THR A 247 44.37 7.72 20.48
C THR A 247 43.04 7.62 19.71
N ASN A 248 42.23 8.68 19.81
CA ASN A 248 40.88 8.81 19.27
C ASN A 248 40.78 8.37 17.79
N SER A 249 39.88 7.44 17.48
CA SER A 249 39.52 7.14 16.08
C SER A 249 38.59 8.24 15.54
N PRO A 250 38.87 8.80 14.35
CA PRO A 250 37.95 9.72 13.71
C PRO A 250 36.70 8.97 13.25
N VAL A 251 35.54 9.56 13.51
CA VAL A 251 34.26 9.13 12.96
C VAL A 251 34.37 9.18 11.44
N THR A 252 34.29 8.02 10.78
CA THR A 252 34.18 7.96 9.33
C THR A 252 32.79 8.48 8.94
N GLU A 253 32.71 9.73 8.50
CA GLU A 253 31.51 10.27 7.86
C GLU A 253 31.23 9.46 6.59
N CYS A 254 30.09 8.75 6.56
CA CYS A 254 29.57 8.20 5.32
C CYS A 254 29.03 9.35 4.47
N SER A 255 29.69 9.63 3.34
CA SER A 255 29.27 10.63 2.38
C SER A 255 27.86 10.32 1.85
N VAL A 256 26.89 11.20 2.15
CA VAL A 256 25.56 11.19 1.53
C VAL A 256 25.68 11.82 0.14
N THR A 257 25.82 11.01 -0.89
CA THR A 257 25.73 11.48 -2.28
C THR A 257 24.29 11.91 -2.58
N LYS A 258 24.12 13.17 -2.97
CA LYS A 258 22.84 13.84 -3.25
C LYS A 258 22.05 13.14 -4.37
N ASN A 259 20.95 12.45 -4.02
CA ASN A 259 19.97 11.89 -4.97
C ASN A 259 19.06 12.93 -5.64
N THR A 260 19.29 14.24 -5.44
CA THR A 260 18.49 15.32 -6.04
C THR A 260 18.50 15.31 -7.57
N LEU A 261 19.57 14.82 -8.20
CA LEU A 261 19.70 14.73 -9.66
C LEU A 261 18.80 13.65 -10.30
N ILE A 262 18.54 12.55 -9.58
CA ILE A 262 17.73 11.44 -10.10
C ILE A 262 16.24 11.82 -10.12
N THR A 263 15.76 12.51 -9.08
CA THR A 263 14.37 12.99 -9.02
C THR A 263 14.06 14.01 -10.12
N ILE A 264 15.01 14.89 -10.45
CA ILE A 264 14.85 15.88 -11.52
C ILE A 264 14.77 15.17 -12.89
N GLY A 265 15.60 14.15 -13.14
CA GLY A 265 15.59 13.40 -14.40
C GLY A 265 14.25 12.74 -14.72
N ILE A 266 13.55 12.20 -13.71
CA ILE A 266 12.27 11.50 -13.90
C ILE A 266 11.13 12.48 -14.26
N ILE A 267 11.14 13.69 -13.68
CA ILE A 267 10.16 14.74 -14.01
C ILE A 267 10.29 15.16 -15.48
N PHE A 268 11.52 15.28 -15.99
CA PHE A 268 11.76 15.61 -17.40
C PHE A 268 11.27 14.51 -18.35
N ILE A 269 11.47 13.23 -18.02
CA ILE A 269 10.97 12.11 -18.85
C ILE A 269 9.44 12.12 -18.90
N ALA A 270 8.76 12.32 -17.78
CA ALA A 270 7.30 12.39 -17.73
C ALA A 270 6.74 13.59 -18.51
N ALA A 271 7.37 14.77 -18.40
CA ALA A 271 6.98 15.96 -19.14
C ALA A 271 7.17 15.79 -20.66
N SER A 272 8.26 15.13 -21.11
CA SER A 272 8.50 14.85 -22.53
C SER A 272 7.46 13.89 -23.13
N ILE A 273 6.99 12.90 -22.38
CA ILE A 273 5.93 11.99 -22.83
C ILE A 273 4.60 12.74 -23.00
N LEU A 274 4.24 13.60 -22.03
CA LEU A 274 3.01 14.40 -22.09
C LEU A 274 3.02 15.40 -23.25
N LEU A 275 4.15 16.08 -23.49
CA LEU A 275 4.34 16.99 -24.63
C LEU A 275 4.32 16.25 -25.97
N GLY A 276 4.89 15.04 -26.04
CA GLY A 276 4.85 14.21 -27.24
C GLY A 276 3.44 13.74 -27.61
N VAL A 277 2.64 13.38 -26.60
CA VAL A 277 1.22 13.02 -26.80
C VAL A 277 0.42 14.26 -27.25
N SER A 278 0.57 15.42 -26.60
CA SER A 278 -0.15 16.64 -27.00
C SER A 278 0.24 17.12 -28.40
N TYR A 279 1.51 17.01 -28.78
CA TYR A 279 1.97 17.36 -30.13
C TYR A 279 1.32 16.49 -31.21
N LYS A 280 1.20 15.18 -30.97
CA LYS A 280 0.55 14.24 -31.89
C LYS A 280 -0.95 14.54 -32.06
N TYR A 281 -1.65 14.88 -30.98
CA TYR A 281 -3.08 15.28 -31.04
C TYR A 281 -3.28 16.65 -31.70
N SER A 282 -2.36 17.60 -31.50
CA SER A 282 -2.42 18.92 -32.15
C SER A 282 -2.16 18.85 -33.65
N LEU A 283 -1.21 18.02 -34.10
CA LEU A 283 -0.91 17.83 -35.52
C LEU A 283 -2.03 17.08 -36.28
N PHE A 284 -2.76 16.20 -35.59
CA PHE A 284 -3.93 15.51 -36.15
C PHE A 284 -5.24 16.31 -36.08
N GLY A 285 -5.34 17.31 -35.19
CA GLY A 285 -6.49 18.22 -35.11
C GLY A 285 -6.66 19.12 -36.34
N PHE A 286 -5.58 19.42 -37.07
CA PHE A 286 -5.62 20.26 -38.27
C PHE A 286 -5.97 19.52 -39.57
N ARG A 287 -6.22 18.20 -39.52
CA ARG A 287 -6.59 17.40 -40.71
C ARG A 287 -8.02 16.89 -40.72
N LYS A 288 -8.96 17.60 -40.08
CA LYS A 288 -10.39 17.28 -40.20
C LYS A 288 -11.21 18.48 -40.67
N ARG A 289 -11.66 18.36 -41.93
CA ARG A 289 -12.88 18.94 -42.53
C ARG A 289 -12.83 20.43 -42.91
N SER A 290 -12.23 20.69 -44.08
CA SER A 290 -12.79 21.74 -44.95
C SER A 290 -14.23 21.36 -45.26
N GLN A 291 -15.17 22.21 -44.83
CA GLN A 291 -16.58 22.12 -45.19
C GLN A 291 -16.69 22.26 -46.71
N LYS A 292 -17.14 21.22 -47.42
CA LYS A 292 -17.77 21.40 -48.74
C LYS A 292 -19.18 21.92 -48.47
N PRO A 293 -19.53 23.19 -48.78
CA PRO A 293 -20.90 23.63 -48.70
C PRO A 293 -21.68 23.07 -49.89
N HIS A 294 -22.93 22.75 -49.62
CA HIS A 294 -23.96 22.33 -50.55
C HIS A 294 -24.02 23.21 -51.82
N LEU A 295 -23.65 22.64 -52.97
CA LEU A 295 -23.94 23.17 -54.30
C LEU A 295 -24.40 22.03 -55.22
N ARG A 296 -25.53 21.41 -54.89
CA ARG A 296 -26.30 20.61 -55.86
C ARG A 296 -27.75 20.43 -55.44
N GLU A 297 -28.44 21.54 -55.18
CA GLU A 297 -29.90 21.52 -55.03
C GLU A 297 -30.53 22.83 -55.48
N LYS A 298 -30.21 23.26 -56.71
CA LYS A 298 -31.03 24.18 -57.51
C LYS A 298 -30.80 23.90 -58.99
N LEU A 299 -31.55 22.94 -59.53
CA LEU A 299 -31.92 22.84 -60.95
C LEU A 299 -32.93 21.69 -61.09
N LYS A 300 -34.21 22.00 -60.82
CA LYS A 300 -35.43 21.41 -61.41
C LYS A 300 -36.69 21.96 -60.73
N LYS A 301 -37.05 23.18 -61.07
CA LYS A 301 -38.40 23.64 -61.44
C LYS A 301 -38.33 25.10 -61.85
#